data_AF-A0A517RMG6-F1
#
_entry.id   AF-A0A517RMG6-F1
#
_cell.length_a   1.000
_cell.length_b   1.000
_cell.length_c   1.000
_cell.angle_alpha   90.00
_cell.angle_beta   90.00
_cell.angle_gamma   90.00
#
_symmetry.space_group_name_H-M   'P 1'
#
loop_
_entity.id
_entity.type
_entity.pdbx_description
1 polymer ?
#
loop_
_entity_poly.entity_id
_entity_poly.type
_entity_poly.pdbx_seq_one_letter_code
_entity_poly.pdbx_strand_id
1 'polypeptide(L)'
;MFKNAIRDLIQLIPPSNHQSKGEYGHFLNQQLGGPLKLPDDYIDFLNHYSSGAFTEEGYPAWKILDLVTDQGISFSNDFLYVANETCLYAPEIISAVYPTLPGALPWGSYDQGLTFYWWVNGDPNTWEIIVDTRSEPICYQLSMTEFLVAFFSGQLPELLTSSHISEIKIGFMTWDEFYGAK
;
A
#
# COMPACT_ATOMS: atom_id res chain seq x y z
N MET A 1 10.97 -13.83 10.06
CA MET A 1 11.79 -13.20 9.01
C MET A 1 11.45 -13.89 7.71
N PHE A 2 10.70 -13.20 6.85
CA PHE A 2 10.28 -13.74 5.56
C PHE A 2 11.52 -13.79 4.67
N LYS A 3 12.00 -14.99 4.32
CA LYS A 3 13.25 -15.11 3.54
C LYS A 3 13.11 -14.58 2.11
N ASN A 4 11.88 -14.41 1.62
CA ASN A 4 11.56 -13.81 0.32
C ASN A 4 10.06 -13.40 0.27
N ALA A 5 9.71 -12.29 0.92
CA ALA A 5 8.31 -11.90 1.15
C ALA A 5 7.47 -11.74 -0.14
N ILE A 6 8.03 -11.17 -1.21
CA ILE A 6 7.33 -11.05 -2.49
C ILE A 6 6.99 -12.42 -3.09
N ARG A 7 7.88 -13.40 -2.96
CA ARG A 7 7.62 -14.78 -3.40
C ARG A 7 6.52 -15.43 -2.58
N ASP A 8 6.53 -15.23 -1.27
CA ASP A 8 5.52 -15.75 -0.36
C ASP A 8 4.14 -15.13 -0.69
N LEU A 9 4.10 -13.82 -0.99
CA LEU A 9 2.89 -13.12 -1.43
C LEU A 9 2.35 -13.67 -2.75
N ILE A 10 3.21 -13.90 -3.75
CA ILE A 10 2.83 -14.50 -5.05
C ILE A 10 2.26 -15.90 -4.88
N GLN A 11 2.79 -16.69 -3.93
CA GLN A 11 2.25 -18.02 -3.63
C GLN A 11 0.90 -17.95 -2.94
N LEU A 12 0.70 -16.97 -2.06
CA LEU A 12 -0.54 -16.76 -1.32
C LEU A 12 -1.66 -16.21 -2.23
N ILE A 13 -1.35 -15.18 -3.02
CA ILE A 13 -2.29 -14.50 -3.91
C ILE A 13 -1.57 -14.26 -5.24
N PRO A 14 -1.73 -15.13 -6.24
CA PRO A 14 -1.08 -14.95 -7.54
C PRO A 14 -1.45 -13.61 -8.19
N PRO A 15 -0.50 -12.94 -8.88
CA PRO A 15 -0.82 -11.74 -9.65
C PRO A 15 -1.77 -12.08 -10.80
N SER A 16 -2.41 -11.04 -11.33
CA SER A 16 -3.20 -11.19 -12.55
C SER A 16 -2.32 -11.60 -13.75
N ASN A 17 -2.92 -12.28 -14.74
CA ASN A 17 -2.30 -12.58 -16.03
C ASN A 17 -2.15 -11.34 -16.94
N HIS A 18 -2.78 -10.22 -16.61
CA HIS A 18 -2.80 -8.97 -17.38
C HIS A 18 -1.82 -7.94 -16.82
N GLN A 19 -0.56 -8.33 -16.69
CA GLN A 19 0.51 -7.42 -16.24
C GLN A 19 0.84 -6.39 -17.32
N SER A 20 1.08 -5.15 -16.91
CA SER A 20 1.66 -4.14 -17.78
C SER A 20 3.11 -4.54 -18.11
N LYS A 21 3.53 -4.37 -19.38
CA LYS A 21 4.83 -4.89 -19.87
C LYS A 21 6.06 -4.01 -19.52
N GLY A 22 5.95 -3.13 -18.54
CA GLY A 22 7.00 -2.16 -18.20
C GLY A 22 7.63 -2.41 -16.83
N GLU A 23 8.93 -2.12 -16.70
CA GLU A 23 9.60 -2.06 -15.40
C GLU A 23 9.31 -0.71 -14.73
N TYR A 24 8.96 -0.76 -13.44
CA TYR A 24 8.74 0.44 -12.63
C TYR A 24 10.07 1.04 -12.17
N GLY A 25 10.16 2.37 -12.19
CA GLY A 25 11.30 3.11 -11.64
C GLY A 25 11.27 3.20 -10.11
N HIS A 26 12.42 3.45 -9.49
CA HIS A 26 12.56 3.50 -8.02
C HIS A 26 12.17 4.82 -7.35
N PHE A 27 11.75 5.82 -8.12
CA PHE A 27 11.54 7.17 -7.59
C PHE A 27 10.06 7.53 -7.60
N LEU A 28 9.63 8.20 -6.54
CA LEU A 28 8.34 8.85 -6.43
C LEU A 28 8.13 9.79 -7.63
N ASN A 29 6.92 9.78 -8.16
CA ASN A 29 6.52 10.71 -9.20
C ASN A 29 6.72 12.16 -8.73
N GLN A 30 7.37 12.98 -9.56
CA GLN A 30 7.68 14.38 -9.26
C GLN A 30 6.45 15.26 -9.02
N GLN A 31 5.27 14.84 -9.46
CA GLN A 31 4.01 15.54 -9.17
C GLN A 31 3.58 15.40 -7.71
N LEU A 32 4.00 14.32 -7.02
CA LEU A 32 3.70 14.07 -5.61
C LEU A 32 4.75 14.68 -4.67
N GLY A 33 5.87 15.20 -5.20
CA GLY A 33 6.88 15.91 -4.42
C GLY A 33 8.30 15.86 -5.01
N GLY A 34 9.30 16.09 -4.14
CA GLY A 34 10.71 16.04 -4.52
C GLY A 34 11.20 14.64 -4.88
N PRO A 35 12.43 14.50 -5.41
CA PRO A 35 13.01 13.20 -5.72
C PRO A 35 13.16 12.38 -4.44
N LEU A 36 12.29 11.38 -4.29
CA LEU A 36 12.28 10.45 -3.17
C LEU A 36 12.43 9.03 -3.72
N LYS A 37 13.44 8.29 -3.26
CA LYS A 37 13.55 6.86 -3.57
C LYS A 37 12.49 6.11 -2.76
N LEU A 38 11.73 5.23 -3.38
CA LEU A 38 10.73 4.36 -2.73
C LEU A 38 11.38 3.06 -2.24
N PRO A 39 10.73 2.33 -1.30
CA PRO A 39 11.21 1.04 -0.82
C PRO A 39 11.40 0.05 -1.98
N ASP A 40 12.49 -0.71 -1.95
CA ASP A 40 12.82 -1.63 -3.06
C ASP A 40 11.77 -2.74 -3.18
N ASP A 41 11.18 -3.19 -2.06
CA ASP A 41 10.16 -4.25 -2.05
C ASP A 41 8.82 -3.80 -2.66
N TYR A 42 8.49 -2.52 -2.56
CA TYR A 42 7.34 -1.94 -3.26
C TYR A 42 7.57 -1.91 -4.78
N ILE A 43 8.78 -1.63 -5.23
CA ILE A 43 9.13 -1.68 -6.66
C ILE A 43 9.08 -3.13 -7.16
N ASP A 44 9.61 -4.08 -6.39
CA ASP A 44 9.49 -5.50 -6.68
C ASP A 44 8.01 -5.93 -6.75
N PHE A 45 7.17 -5.46 -5.83
CA PHE A 45 5.73 -5.68 -5.87
C PHE A 45 5.11 -5.18 -7.18
N LEU A 46 5.34 -3.93 -7.56
CA LEU A 46 4.80 -3.36 -8.78
C LEU A 46 5.28 -4.09 -10.04
N ASN A 47 6.53 -4.56 -10.07
CA ASN A 47 7.06 -5.34 -11.18
C ASN A 47 6.41 -6.73 -11.31
N HIS A 48 5.82 -7.27 -10.24
CA HIS A 48 5.12 -8.56 -10.25
C HIS A 48 3.60 -8.45 -10.38
N TYR A 49 2.99 -7.42 -9.77
CA TYR A 49 1.54 -7.26 -9.69
C TYR A 49 1.00 -6.14 -10.58
N SER A 50 1.85 -5.19 -10.98
CA SER A 50 1.44 -3.88 -11.51
C SER A 50 0.59 -3.09 -10.50
N SER A 51 0.09 -1.92 -10.92
CA SER A 51 -0.87 -1.14 -10.14
C SER A 51 -2.25 -1.80 -10.15
N GLY A 52 -2.89 -1.89 -8.99
CA GLY A 52 -4.20 -2.54 -8.87
C GLY A 52 -4.71 -2.60 -7.45
N ALA A 53 -5.55 -3.61 -7.19
CA ALA A 53 -6.10 -3.88 -5.88
C ALA A 53 -6.16 -5.38 -5.57
N PHE A 54 -5.97 -5.74 -4.30
CA PHE A 54 -6.43 -7.05 -3.84
C PHE A 54 -7.95 -7.04 -3.74
N THR A 55 -8.54 -8.17 -4.10
CA THR A 55 -9.98 -8.33 -4.21
C THR A 55 -10.52 -9.23 -3.11
N GLU A 56 -11.72 -8.93 -2.65
CA GLU A 56 -12.52 -9.78 -1.78
C GLU A 56 -13.72 -10.28 -2.60
N GLU A 57 -13.82 -11.60 -2.80
CA GLU A 57 -14.85 -12.19 -3.67
C GLU A 57 -14.87 -11.59 -5.09
N GLY A 58 -13.70 -11.21 -5.61
CA GLY A 58 -13.54 -10.63 -6.95
C GLY A 58 -13.84 -9.13 -7.07
N TYR A 59 -14.18 -8.45 -5.97
CA TYR A 59 -14.37 -7.00 -5.93
C TYR A 59 -13.14 -6.31 -5.32
N PRO A 60 -12.64 -5.19 -5.90
CA PRO A 60 -11.49 -4.50 -5.35
C PRO A 60 -11.82 -3.95 -3.97
N ALA A 61 -10.98 -4.27 -2.99
CA ALA A 61 -11.16 -3.82 -1.60
C ALA A 61 -9.88 -3.22 -1.02
N TRP A 62 -8.72 -3.68 -1.49
CA TRP A 62 -7.39 -3.27 -1.03
C TRP A 62 -6.63 -2.56 -2.13
N LYS A 63 -6.66 -1.23 -2.13
CA LYS A 63 -6.06 -0.42 -3.18
C LYS A 63 -4.56 -0.25 -2.90
N ILE A 64 -3.72 -0.55 -3.89
CA ILE A 64 -2.29 -0.19 -3.87
C ILE A 64 -2.10 1.01 -4.79
N LEU A 65 -1.52 2.08 -4.26
CA LEU A 65 -1.29 3.30 -5.02
C LEU A 65 -0.10 3.12 -5.96
N ASP A 66 -0.22 3.62 -7.19
CA ASP A 66 0.92 3.78 -8.10
C ASP A 66 1.58 5.13 -7.85
N LEU A 67 2.66 5.10 -7.08
CA LEU A 67 3.43 6.28 -6.69
C LEU A 67 4.56 6.59 -7.69
N VAL A 68 4.74 5.77 -8.73
CA VAL A 68 5.87 5.86 -9.67
C VAL A 68 5.42 6.45 -11.01
N THR A 69 4.45 5.81 -11.66
CA THR A 69 4.07 6.16 -13.04
C THR A 69 2.90 7.11 -13.12
N ASP A 70 2.09 7.14 -12.05
CA ASP A 70 1.04 8.14 -11.87
C ASP A 70 -0.06 8.06 -12.94
N GLN A 71 -0.40 6.85 -13.40
CA GLN A 71 -1.61 6.63 -14.22
C GLN A 71 -2.92 6.91 -13.45
N GLY A 72 -2.85 7.32 -12.18
CA GLY A 72 -3.98 7.49 -11.26
C GLY A 72 -3.90 8.72 -10.33
N ILE A 73 -3.27 9.83 -10.76
CA ILE A 73 -3.08 11.12 -10.01
C ILE A 73 -4.19 11.45 -9.00
N SER A 74 -5.46 11.28 -9.39
CA SER A 74 -6.60 11.63 -8.53
C SER A 74 -6.58 10.86 -7.21
N PHE A 75 -6.28 9.55 -7.24
CA PHE A 75 -6.36 8.71 -6.06
C PHE A 75 -5.22 8.97 -5.08
N SER A 76 -3.98 9.09 -5.55
CA SER A 76 -2.84 9.38 -4.67
C SER A 76 -2.98 10.75 -3.97
N ASN A 77 -3.50 11.76 -4.69
CA ASN A 77 -3.79 13.07 -4.10
C ASN A 77 -4.94 13.01 -3.08
N ASP A 78 -5.97 12.20 -3.33
CA ASP A 78 -7.07 12.00 -2.35
C ASP A 78 -6.52 11.42 -1.03
N PHE A 79 -5.61 10.45 -1.08
CA PHE A 79 -5.00 9.90 0.13
C PHE A 79 -4.01 10.84 0.80
N LEU A 80 -3.30 11.68 0.05
CA LEU A 80 -2.50 12.77 0.62
C LEU A 80 -3.39 13.81 1.29
N TYR A 81 -4.56 14.13 0.72
CA TYR A 81 -5.55 15.01 1.33
C TYR A 81 -6.06 14.41 2.66
N VAL A 82 -6.45 13.14 2.66
CA VAL A 82 -6.85 12.42 3.89
C VAL A 82 -5.73 12.46 4.94
N ALA A 83 -4.48 12.22 4.55
CA ALA A 83 -3.34 12.30 5.47
C ALA A 83 -3.20 13.70 6.10
N ASN A 84 -3.41 14.76 5.31
CA ASN A 84 -3.36 16.14 5.80
C ASN A 84 -4.51 16.45 6.75
N GLU A 85 -5.72 15.97 6.46
CA GLU A 85 -6.85 16.11 7.38
C GLU A 85 -6.60 15.36 8.69
N THR A 86 -6.14 14.11 8.63
CA THR A 86 -5.76 13.35 9.83
C THR A 86 -4.68 14.07 10.61
N CYS A 87 -3.66 14.64 9.94
CA CYS A 87 -2.62 15.41 10.60
C CYS A 87 -3.13 16.66 11.31
N LEU A 88 -4.17 17.30 10.78
CA LEU A 88 -4.77 18.50 11.36
C LEU A 88 -5.67 18.18 12.56
N TYR A 89 -6.48 17.12 12.45
CA TYR A 89 -7.54 16.81 13.40
C TYR A 89 -7.20 15.71 14.41
N ALA A 90 -6.24 14.84 14.09
CA ALA A 90 -5.77 13.72 14.91
C ALA A 90 -4.24 13.56 14.78
N PRO A 91 -3.45 14.56 15.21
CA PRO A 91 -1.99 14.57 15.08
C PRO A 91 -1.28 13.42 15.84
N GLU A 92 -1.98 12.77 16.77
CA GLU A 92 -1.54 11.55 17.44
C GLU A 92 -1.52 10.32 16.52
N ILE A 93 -2.30 10.33 15.43
CA ILE A 93 -2.29 9.29 14.39
C ILE A 93 -1.23 9.61 13.35
N ILE A 94 -1.27 10.82 12.78
CA ILE A 94 -0.31 11.29 11.79
C ILE A 94 0.23 12.65 12.24
N SER A 95 1.49 12.73 12.66
CA SER A 95 2.05 13.98 13.18
C SER A 95 2.60 14.93 12.11
N ALA A 96 2.86 14.42 10.91
CA ALA A 96 3.31 15.17 9.75
C ALA A 96 3.04 14.38 8.45
N VAL A 97 2.94 15.09 7.33
CA VAL A 97 2.70 14.50 6.00
C VAL A 97 3.84 14.89 5.05
N TYR A 98 4.30 13.93 4.24
CA TYR A 98 5.26 14.20 3.17
C TYR A 98 4.70 15.30 2.23
N PRO A 99 5.49 16.31 1.81
CA PRO A 99 6.96 16.36 1.78
C PRO A 99 7.65 16.86 3.05
N THR A 100 6.94 17.12 4.15
CA THR A 100 7.59 17.41 5.44
C THR A 100 8.30 16.15 5.94
N LEU A 101 9.55 16.29 6.37
CA LEU A 101 10.36 15.16 6.87
C LEU A 101 10.67 15.33 8.37
N PRO A 102 10.53 14.26 9.17
CA PRO A 102 9.87 13.01 8.82
C PRO A 102 8.35 13.21 8.57
N GLY A 103 7.73 12.37 7.74
CA GLY A 103 6.32 12.54 7.40
C GLY A 103 5.68 11.31 6.75
N ALA A 104 4.36 11.20 6.87
CA ALA A 104 3.58 10.10 6.31
C ALA A 104 3.39 10.23 4.79
N LEU A 105 3.62 9.14 4.06
CA LEU A 105 3.33 9.00 2.63
C LEU A 105 2.37 7.81 2.44
N PRO A 106 1.14 8.02 1.96
CA PRO A 106 0.20 6.92 1.74
C PRO A 106 0.67 6.03 0.59
N TRP A 107 0.51 4.72 0.74
CA TRP A 107 0.81 3.74 -0.31
C TRP A 107 -0.34 2.76 -0.58
N GLY A 108 -1.36 2.73 0.27
CA GLY A 108 -2.55 1.92 0.03
C GLY A 108 -3.68 2.18 1.01
N SER A 109 -4.80 1.50 0.76
CA SER A 109 -5.97 1.58 1.62
C SER A 109 -6.78 0.29 1.59
N TYR A 110 -7.55 0.05 2.64
CA TYR A 110 -8.58 -0.97 2.68
C TYR A 110 -9.96 -0.33 2.87
N ASP A 111 -10.94 -0.76 2.08
CA ASP A 111 -12.29 -0.16 2.05
C ASP A 111 -13.05 -0.26 3.39
N GLN A 112 -12.61 -1.12 4.32
CA GLN A 112 -13.12 -1.13 5.70
C GLN A 112 -12.55 0.01 6.58
N GLY A 113 -11.89 0.98 5.96
CA GLY A 113 -11.51 2.23 6.59
C GLY A 113 -10.08 2.30 7.09
N LEU A 114 -9.20 1.39 6.68
CA LEU A 114 -7.76 1.47 6.96
C LEU A 114 -7.05 2.24 5.86
N THR A 115 -6.11 3.10 6.25
CA THR A 115 -5.14 3.69 5.31
C THR A 115 -3.74 3.32 5.75
N PHE A 116 -2.89 2.99 4.77
CA PHE A 116 -1.52 2.56 5.02
C PHE A 116 -0.54 3.61 4.55
N TYR A 117 0.40 3.95 5.42
CA TYR A 117 1.42 4.95 5.18
C TYR A 117 2.81 4.35 5.41
N TRP A 118 3.80 4.92 4.75
CA TRP A 118 5.19 4.85 5.21
C TRP A 118 5.52 6.10 6.02
N TRP A 119 6.23 5.91 7.13
CA TRP A 119 6.87 7.01 7.83
C TRP A 119 8.22 7.34 7.17
N VAL A 120 8.20 8.34 6.30
CA VAL A 120 9.36 8.71 5.47
C VAL A 120 10.42 9.37 6.35
N ASN A 121 11.46 8.61 6.68
CA ASN A 121 12.60 9.07 7.47
C ASN A 121 13.87 8.27 7.15
N GLY A 122 14.82 8.88 6.44
CA GLY A 122 16.09 8.22 6.12
C GLY A 122 15.96 7.14 5.04
N ASP A 123 16.55 5.96 5.26
CA ASP A 123 16.63 4.87 4.27
C ASP A 123 15.23 4.28 3.97
N PRO A 124 14.77 4.28 2.69
CA PRO A 124 13.46 3.75 2.29
C PRO A 124 13.18 2.32 2.74
N ASN A 125 14.20 1.47 2.79
CA ASN A 125 14.02 0.07 3.17
C ASN A 125 13.89 -0.13 4.70
N THR A 126 13.92 0.97 5.46
CA THR A 126 13.81 0.96 6.93
C THR A 126 12.60 1.72 7.43
N TRP A 127 11.81 2.34 6.54
CA TRP A 127 10.62 3.08 6.92
C TRP A 127 9.60 2.18 7.61
N GLU A 128 9.00 2.72 8.66
CA GLU A 128 7.92 2.06 9.38
C GLU A 128 6.61 2.15 8.58
N ILE A 129 5.79 1.12 8.68
CA ILE A 129 4.42 1.16 8.19
C ILE A 129 3.51 1.65 9.31
N ILE A 130 2.76 2.72 9.03
CA ILE A 130 1.71 3.22 9.90
C ILE A 130 0.36 2.78 9.30
N VAL A 131 -0.46 2.13 10.11
CA VAL A 131 -1.84 1.80 9.79
C VAL A 131 -2.76 2.73 10.56
N ASP A 132 -3.48 3.60 9.86
CA ASP A 132 -4.53 4.41 10.44
C ASP A 132 -5.81 3.57 10.60
N THR A 133 -6.15 3.27 11.86
CA THR A 133 -7.37 2.53 12.23
C THR A 133 -8.54 3.46 12.59
N ARG A 134 -8.38 4.78 12.44
CA ARG A 134 -9.28 5.86 12.87
C ARG A 134 -9.44 6.05 14.38
N SER A 135 -8.84 5.19 15.20
CA SER A 135 -8.77 5.36 16.65
C SER A 135 -7.35 5.59 17.13
N GLU A 136 -6.45 4.68 16.79
CA GLU A 136 -5.03 4.76 17.15
C GLU A 136 -4.18 4.25 15.98
N PRO A 137 -3.00 4.83 15.72
CA PRO A 137 -2.11 4.27 14.71
C PRO A 137 -1.52 2.96 15.22
N ILE A 138 -1.41 1.98 14.32
CA ILE A 138 -0.61 0.77 14.58
C ILE A 138 0.63 0.81 13.70
N CYS A 139 1.78 0.70 14.35
CA CYS A 139 3.08 0.82 13.74
C CYS A 139 3.73 -0.56 13.55
N TYR A 140 4.26 -0.83 12.36
CA TYR A 140 4.95 -2.08 12.04
C TYR A 140 6.32 -1.82 11.46
N GLN A 141 7.34 -2.45 12.04
CA GLN A 141 8.67 -2.52 11.48
C GLN A 141 8.78 -3.71 10.51
N LEU A 142 8.03 -3.63 9.41
CA LEU A 142 7.98 -4.60 8.32
C LEU A 142 8.16 -3.85 7.00
N SER A 143 8.72 -4.53 5.99
CA SER A 143 8.59 -4.05 4.60
C SER A 143 7.13 -4.16 4.12
N MET A 144 6.77 -3.47 3.04
CA MET A 144 5.40 -3.46 2.51
C MET A 144 4.92 -4.86 2.13
N THR A 145 5.77 -5.65 1.46
CA THR A 145 5.45 -7.04 1.09
C THR A 145 5.37 -7.97 2.30
N GLU A 146 6.24 -7.80 3.31
CA GLU A 146 6.12 -8.56 4.57
C GLU A 146 4.83 -8.25 5.32
N PHE A 147 4.43 -6.97 5.34
CA PHE A 147 3.16 -6.54 5.92
C PHE A 147 1.97 -7.18 5.20
N LEU A 148 1.94 -7.15 3.87
CA LEU A 148 0.86 -7.78 3.09
C LEU A 148 0.79 -9.29 3.34
N VAL A 149 1.92 -10.00 3.39
CA VAL A 149 1.95 -11.42 3.72
C VAL A 149 1.39 -11.65 5.12
N ALA A 150 1.88 -10.92 6.12
CA ALA A 150 1.41 -11.05 7.50
C ALA A 150 -0.10 -10.77 7.60
N PHE A 151 -0.59 -9.73 6.92
CA PHE A 151 -1.99 -9.35 6.88
C PHE A 151 -2.86 -10.47 6.28
N PHE A 152 -2.60 -10.88 5.04
CA PHE A 152 -3.41 -11.88 4.34
C PHE A 152 -3.27 -13.30 4.91
N SER A 153 -2.20 -13.58 5.65
CA SER A 153 -2.02 -14.83 6.38
C SER A 153 -2.72 -14.85 7.75
N GLY A 154 -3.38 -13.76 8.14
CA GLY A 154 -4.05 -13.63 9.44
C GLY A 154 -3.09 -13.50 10.63
N GLN A 155 -1.84 -13.09 10.40
CA GLN A 155 -0.83 -12.90 11.45
C GLN A 155 -0.91 -11.54 12.14
N LEU A 156 -1.79 -10.64 11.65
CA LEU A 156 -2.07 -9.31 12.23
C LEU A 156 -3.52 -9.24 12.74
N PRO A 157 -3.91 -10.03 13.76
CA PRO A 157 -5.29 -10.13 14.23
C PRO A 157 -5.90 -8.79 14.70
N GLU A 158 -5.08 -7.85 15.15
CA GLU A 158 -5.47 -6.50 15.57
C GLU A 158 -6.07 -5.67 14.43
N LEU A 159 -5.72 -5.96 13.17
CA LEU A 159 -6.27 -5.29 11.99
C LEU A 159 -7.52 -5.98 11.44
N LEU A 160 -7.85 -7.17 11.95
CA LEU A 160 -8.99 -7.98 11.51
C LEU A 160 -10.16 -7.77 12.47
N THR A 161 -11.01 -6.80 12.17
CA THR A 161 -12.18 -6.50 13.02
C THR A 161 -13.33 -7.51 12.90
N SER A 162 -13.23 -8.53 12.06
CA SER A 162 -14.09 -9.70 12.13
C SER A 162 -13.41 -10.95 11.55
N SER A 163 -13.87 -12.11 12.00
CA SER A 163 -13.44 -13.48 11.68
C SER A 163 -13.60 -13.90 10.19
N HIS A 164 -13.42 -12.98 9.24
CA HIS A 164 -13.88 -13.12 7.86
C HIS A 164 -12.78 -13.38 6.81
N ILE A 165 -11.51 -13.02 7.05
CA ILE A 165 -10.47 -13.18 6.00
C ILE A 165 -10.17 -14.65 5.68
N SER A 166 -10.29 -15.58 6.64
CA SER A 166 -10.02 -17.00 6.36
C SER A 166 -11.05 -17.67 5.44
N GLU A 167 -12.24 -17.08 5.28
CA GLU A 167 -13.32 -17.62 4.44
C GLU A 167 -13.50 -16.85 3.13
N ILE A 168 -13.02 -15.61 3.06
CA ILE A 168 -13.10 -14.78 1.86
C ILE A 168 -12.03 -15.21 0.86
N LYS A 169 -12.44 -15.43 -0.38
CA LYS A 169 -11.50 -15.64 -1.48
C LYS A 169 -10.81 -14.32 -1.82
N ILE A 170 -9.53 -14.23 -1.45
CA ILE A 170 -8.68 -13.11 -1.84
C ILE A 170 -8.10 -13.35 -3.24
N GLY A 171 -8.16 -12.32 -4.08
CA GLY A 171 -7.50 -12.28 -5.39
C GLY A 171 -6.73 -10.99 -5.59
N PHE A 172 -6.24 -10.79 -6.81
CA PHE A 172 -5.67 -9.51 -7.24
C PHE A 172 -6.20 -9.15 -8.63
N MET A 173 -6.47 -7.87 -8.85
CA MET A 173 -6.83 -7.34 -10.16
C MET A 173 -6.05 -6.06 -10.45
N THR A 174 -5.65 -5.87 -11.71
CA THR A 174 -5.02 -4.62 -12.14
C THR A 174 -6.08 -3.55 -12.41
N TRP A 175 -5.66 -2.28 -12.40
CA TRP A 175 -6.57 -1.19 -12.79
C TRP A 175 -6.99 -1.29 -14.27
N ASP A 176 -6.13 -1.80 -15.14
CA ASP A 176 -6.46 -2.07 -16.55
C ASP A 176 -7.59 -3.09 -16.69
N GLU A 177 -7.61 -4.13 -15.85
CA GLU A 177 -8.70 -5.11 -15.81
C GLU A 177 -10.00 -4.51 -15.28
N PHE A 178 -9.91 -3.71 -14.21
CA PHE A 178 -11.07 -3.14 -13.55
C PHE A 178 -11.80 -2.11 -14.42
N TYR A 179 -11.05 -1.18 -15.03
CA TYR A 179 -11.64 -0.13 -15.87
C TYR A 179 -11.91 -0.58 -17.31
N GLY A 180 -11.47 -1.80 -17.67
CA GLY A 180 -11.47 -2.31 -19.04
C GLY A 180 -10.33 -1.69 -19.84
N ALA A 181 -9.45 -2.53 -20.38
CA ALA A 181 -8.36 -2.07 -21.25
C ALA A 181 -8.94 -1.22 -22.39
N LYS A 182 -8.45 0.02 -22.54
CA LYS A 182 -8.76 0.86 -23.72
C LYS A 182 -8.16 0.28 -24.98
#